data_AF-A0A971ZZ21-F1
#
_entry.id   AF-A0A971ZZ21-F1
#
_cell.length_a   1.000
_cell.length_b   1.000
_cell.length_c   1.000
_cell.angle_alpha   90.00
_cell.angle_beta   90.00
_cell.angle_gamma   90.00
#
_symmetry.space_group_name_H-M   'P 1'
#
loop_
_entity.id
_entity.type
_entity.pdbx_description
1 polymer ?
#
loop_
_entity_poly.entity_id
_entity_poly.type
_entity_poly.pdbx_seq_one_letter_code
_entity_poly.pdbx_strand_id
1 'polypeptide(L)'
;MGRKAGLILTLLIMVSLFFNIVSLVNITNISFDKESIESSYNELLAEIKIVKERLDELSRENEELRLNTYYLQDITDANNRLIKEQVRLMELKNDWRFLRENEVLPIYDGNVDTYDREIVFYISFPKTLTLDEKLKVICSKLSQYCFNGLPIEFEGIENIEGKRVATINLREAPLNEEIISLEEIIRPTWATTYFQGSTGGLLTYINLVETFLQRDYRGEWIDGVHFLYEGNEIDFEHVTGLKEIIYR
;
A
#
# COMPACT_ATOMS: atom_id res chain seq x y z
N MET A 1 -6.70 64.48 83.20
CA MET A 1 -6.55 63.23 82.41
C MET A 1 -7.37 63.20 81.09
N GLY A 2 -8.02 64.29 80.63
CA GLY A 2 -8.91 64.23 79.45
C GLY A 2 -8.30 64.50 78.06
N ARG A 3 -7.17 65.21 77.94
CA ARG A 3 -6.62 65.62 76.63
C ARG A 3 -5.88 64.52 75.86
N LYS A 4 -5.19 63.61 76.56
CA LYS A 4 -4.46 62.49 75.90
C LYS A 4 -5.41 61.41 75.38
N ALA A 5 -6.53 61.16 76.07
CA ALA A 5 -7.55 60.21 75.64
C ALA A 5 -8.27 60.68 74.35
N GLY A 6 -8.57 61.97 74.23
CA GLY A 6 -9.20 62.54 73.03
C GLY A 6 -8.32 62.44 71.78
N LEU A 7 -7.02 62.70 71.91
CA LEU A 7 -6.04 62.60 70.80
C LEU A 7 -5.88 61.16 70.30
N ILE A 8 -5.87 60.17 71.21
CA ILE A 8 -5.80 58.75 70.86
C ILE A 8 -7.07 58.31 70.13
N LEU A 9 -8.25 58.78 70.58
CA LEU A 9 -9.52 58.45 69.95
C LEU A 9 -9.61 59.03 68.53
N THR A 10 -9.18 60.28 68.32
CA THR A 10 -9.13 60.88 66.98
C THR A 10 -8.13 60.19 66.06
N LEU A 11 -6.99 59.73 66.58
CA LEU A 11 -6.01 58.97 65.79
C LEU A 11 -6.57 57.61 65.37
N LEU A 12 -7.26 56.92 66.28
CA LEU A 12 -7.93 55.64 65.99
C LEU A 12 -9.03 55.79 64.94
N ILE A 13 -9.83 56.86 64.99
CA ILE A 13 -10.86 57.15 63.98
C ILE A 13 -10.22 57.44 62.62
N MET A 14 -9.14 58.24 62.58
CA MET A 14 -8.42 58.52 61.33
C MET A 14 -7.78 57.29 60.73
N VAL A 15 -7.21 56.40 61.56
CA VAL A 15 -6.66 55.11 61.12
C VAL A 15 -7.76 54.19 60.60
N SER A 16 -8.92 54.14 61.25
CA SER A 16 -10.07 53.34 60.77
C SER A 16 -10.62 53.88 59.45
N LEU A 17 -10.69 55.21 59.29
CA LEU A 17 -11.09 55.84 58.03
C LEU A 17 -10.05 55.59 56.93
N PHE A 18 -8.76 55.61 57.26
CA PHE A 18 -7.69 55.30 56.31
C PHE A 18 -7.75 53.85 55.84
N PHE A 19 -7.99 52.89 56.74
CA PHE A 19 -8.20 51.48 56.37
C PHE A 19 -9.47 51.27 55.55
N ASN A 20 -10.54 52.01 55.82
CA ASN A 20 -11.76 51.96 55.02
C ASN A 20 -11.57 52.54 53.62
N ILE A 21 -10.82 53.63 53.48
CA ILE A 21 -10.51 54.24 52.16
C ILE A 21 -9.56 53.35 51.37
N VAL A 22 -8.51 52.80 51.99
CA VAL A 22 -7.61 51.86 51.31
C VAL A 22 -8.35 50.59 50.90
N SER A 23 -9.25 50.07 51.74
CA SER A 23 -10.15 48.96 51.38
C SER A 23 -11.04 49.31 50.19
N LEU A 24 -11.64 50.51 50.17
CA LEU A 24 -12.52 50.97 49.09
C LEU A 24 -11.76 51.18 47.77
N VAL A 25 -10.53 51.72 47.83
CA VAL A 25 -9.67 51.95 46.65
C VAL A 25 -9.09 50.64 46.11
N ASN A 26 -8.83 49.64 46.96
CA ASN A 26 -8.39 48.31 46.51
C ASN A 26 -9.52 47.49 45.88
N ILE A 27 -10.78 47.77 46.24
CA ILE A 27 -11.97 47.10 45.69
C ILE A 27 -12.43 47.72 44.37
N THR A 28 -12.15 49.01 44.12
CA THR A 28 -12.68 49.73 42.95
C THR A 28 -11.76 49.77 41.73
N ASN A 29 -10.51 49.32 41.83
CA ASN A 29 -9.56 49.31 40.69
C ASN A 29 -9.22 47.92 40.15
N ILE A 30 -9.86 46.86 40.63
CA ILE A 30 -9.74 45.52 40.05
C ILE A 30 -11.12 44.82 40.10
N SER A 31 -12.11 45.33 39.37
CA SER A 31 -13.20 44.45 38.92
C SER A 31 -12.64 43.59 37.80
N PHE A 32 -11.94 42.51 38.17
CA PHE A 32 -11.62 41.45 37.23
C PHE A 32 -12.95 40.96 36.65
N ASP A 33 -13.21 41.26 35.37
CA ASP A 33 -14.39 40.78 34.66
C ASP A 33 -14.26 39.28 34.44
N LYS A 34 -14.61 38.54 35.50
CA LYS A 34 -14.45 37.10 35.61
C LYS A 34 -15.23 36.38 34.51
N GLU A 35 -16.39 36.90 34.12
CA GLU A 35 -17.22 36.34 33.05
C GLU A 35 -16.55 36.51 31.68
N SER A 36 -15.98 37.68 31.40
CA SER A 36 -15.20 37.90 30.17
C SER A 36 -13.98 36.98 30.07
N ILE A 37 -13.27 36.76 31.19
CA ILE A 37 -12.12 35.85 31.24
C ILE A 37 -12.55 34.39 31.05
N GLU A 38 -13.63 33.97 31.69
CA GLU A 38 -14.14 32.60 31.56
C GLU A 38 -14.64 32.32 30.14
N SER A 39 -15.31 33.29 29.51
CA SER A 39 -15.69 33.22 28.09
C SER A 39 -14.46 33.07 27.18
N SER A 40 -13.44 33.91 27.39
CA SER A 40 -12.20 33.86 26.60
C SER A 40 -11.44 32.55 26.78
N TYR A 41 -11.43 32.01 28.01
CA TYR A 41 -10.82 30.71 28.31
C TYR A 41 -11.54 29.56 27.60
N ASN A 42 -12.88 29.56 27.60
CA ASN A 42 -13.68 28.54 26.93
C ASN A 42 -13.53 28.59 25.41
N GLU A 43 -13.44 29.80 24.83
CA GLU A 43 -13.16 29.99 23.40
C GLU A 43 -11.77 29.44 23.04
N LEU A 44 -10.75 29.76 23.84
CA LEU A 44 -9.39 29.21 23.66
C LEU A 44 -9.35 27.69 23.77
N LEU A 45 -10.12 27.10 24.70
CA LEU A 45 -10.22 25.64 24.82
C LEU A 45 -10.87 25.01 23.57
N ALA A 46 -11.88 25.66 22.99
CA ALA A 46 -12.51 25.20 21.75
C ALA A 46 -11.53 25.29 20.57
N GLU A 47 -10.79 26.39 20.45
CA GLU A 47 -9.73 26.53 19.43
C GLU A 47 -8.64 25.47 19.58
N ILE A 48 -8.14 25.23 20.79
CA ILE A 48 -7.15 24.19 21.07
C ILE A 48 -7.66 22.80 20.65
N LYS A 49 -8.95 22.52 20.87
CA LYS A 49 -9.56 21.25 20.46
C LYS A 49 -9.55 21.10 18.94
N ILE A 50 -9.99 22.11 18.20
CA ILE A 50 -10.01 22.10 16.73
C ILE A 50 -8.60 21.96 16.17
N VAL A 51 -7.63 22.70 16.73
CA VAL A 51 -6.23 22.63 16.30
C VAL A 51 -5.64 21.23 16.53
N LYS A 52 -5.98 20.56 17.65
CA LYS A 52 -5.55 19.18 17.90
C LYS A 52 -6.15 18.21 16.89
N GLU A 53 -7.45 18.29 16.63
CA GLU A 53 -8.12 17.44 15.63
C GLU A 53 -7.47 17.62 14.25
N ARG A 54 -7.18 18.86 13.86
CA ARG A 54 -6.49 19.15 12.59
C ARG A 54 -5.04 18.63 12.58
N LEU A 55 -4.34 18.69 13.71
CA LEU A 55 -2.97 18.16 13.82
C LEU A 55 -2.96 16.63 13.67
N ASP A 56 -3.94 15.93 14.25
CA ASP A 56 -4.08 14.49 14.14
C ASP A 56 -4.41 14.06 12.70
N GLU A 57 -5.30 14.81 12.04
CA GLU A 57 -5.62 14.62 10.61
C GLU A 57 -4.39 14.82 9.71
N LEU A 58 -3.68 15.94 9.86
CA LEU A 58 -2.46 16.24 9.11
C LEU A 58 -1.34 15.23 9.39
N SER A 59 -1.28 14.67 10.60
CA SER A 59 -0.31 13.62 10.93
C SER A 59 -0.63 12.32 10.19
N ARG A 60 -1.90 11.97 10.05
CA ARG A 60 -2.36 10.81 9.27
C ARG A 60 -2.09 10.98 7.78
N GLU A 61 -2.47 12.13 7.21
CA GLU A 61 -2.22 12.45 5.79
C GLU A 61 -0.71 12.41 5.46
N ASN A 62 0.15 12.95 6.33
CA ASN A 62 1.60 12.90 6.12
C ASN A 62 2.15 11.46 6.12
N GLU A 63 1.61 10.58 6.96
CA GLU A 63 2.03 9.18 6.99
C GLU A 63 1.62 8.46 5.70
N GLU A 64 0.39 8.67 5.24
CA GLU A 64 -0.10 8.13 3.97
C GLU A 64 0.76 8.61 2.78
N LEU A 65 1.04 9.92 2.71
CA LEU A 65 1.92 10.49 1.68
C LEU A 65 3.33 9.89 1.71
N ARG A 66 3.87 9.62 2.91
CA ARG A 66 5.18 8.98 3.06
C ARG A 66 5.17 7.55 2.52
N LEU A 67 4.13 6.78 2.84
CA LEU A 67 3.96 5.41 2.35
C LEU A 67 3.81 5.37 0.82
N ASN A 68 3.01 6.28 0.26
CA ASN A 68 2.83 6.42 -1.19
C ASN A 68 4.15 6.79 -1.88
N THR A 69 4.92 7.71 -1.31
CA THR A 69 6.24 8.09 -1.84
C THR A 69 7.19 6.89 -1.88
N TYR A 70 7.23 6.10 -0.81
CA TYR A 70 8.06 4.89 -0.77
C TYR A 70 7.63 3.86 -1.83
N TYR A 71 6.33 3.64 -1.98
CA TYR A 71 5.78 2.72 -2.97
C TYR A 71 6.11 3.14 -4.42
N LEU A 72 5.92 4.43 -4.75
CA LEU A 72 6.26 4.95 -6.08
C LEU A 72 7.76 4.86 -6.38
N GLN A 73 8.61 5.07 -5.38
CA GLN A 73 10.05 4.91 -5.52
C GLN A 73 10.42 3.45 -5.83
N ASP A 74 9.80 2.47 -5.14
CA ASP A 74 10.05 1.04 -5.39
C ASP A 74 9.62 0.61 -6.80
N ILE A 75 8.44 1.05 -7.26
CA ILE A 75 7.99 0.81 -8.65
C ILE A 75 8.96 1.43 -9.65
N THR A 76 9.40 2.67 -9.40
CA THR A 76 10.35 3.36 -10.29
C THR A 76 11.66 2.60 -10.38
N ASP A 77 12.17 2.11 -9.26
CA ASP A 77 13.39 1.32 -9.22
C ASP A 77 13.22 -0.05 -9.89
N ALA A 78 12.07 -0.69 -9.74
CA ALA A 78 11.73 -1.92 -10.45
C ALA A 78 11.70 -1.72 -11.97
N ASN A 79 11.00 -0.70 -12.46
CA ASN A 79 10.93 -0.36 -13.87
C ASN A 79 12.31 -0.04 -14.46
N ASN A 80 13.14 0.70 -13.73
CA ASN A 80 14.52 0.98 -14.12
C ASN A 80 15.37 -0.30 -14.25
N ARG A 81 15.19 -1.28 -13.35
CA ARG A 81 15.84 -2.59 -13.45
C ARG A 81 15.36 -3.36 -14.67
N LEU A 82 14.05 -3.41 -14.89
CA LEU A 82 13.45 -4.08 -16.05
C LEU A 82 13.98 -3.51 -17.36
N ILE A 83 13.97 -2.19 -17.52
CA ILE A 83 14.44 -1.51 -18.74
C ILE A 83 15.90 -1.90 -19.03
N LYS A 84 16.78 -1.86 -18.02
CA LYS A 84 18.18 -2.26 -18.18
C LYS A 84 18.34 -3.71 -18.60
N GLU A 85 17.55 -4.61 -18.01
CA GLU A 85 17.53 -6.03 -18.37
C GLU A 85 17.03 -6.22 -19.80
N GLN A 86 15.95 -5.54 -20.20
CA GLN A 86 15.37 -5.66 -21.55
C GLN A 86 16.31 -5.14 -22.63
N VAL A 87 16.96 -3.99 -22.41
CA VAL A 87 17.97 -3.47 -23.36
C VAL A 87 19.05 -4.52 -23.62
N ARG A 88 19.58 -5.12 -22.54
CA ARG A 88 20.58 -6.18 -22.64
C ARG A 88 20.04 -7.42 -23.36
N LEU A 89 18.81 -7.85 -23.05
CA LEU A 89 18.21 -9.01 -23.71
C LEU A 89 17.89 -8.78 -25.17
N MET A 90 17.51 -7.57 -25.58
CA MET A 90 17.31 -7.25 -27.00
C MET A 90 18.58 -7.40 -27.82
N GLU A 91 19.75 -7.09 -27.23
CA GLU A 91 21.06 -7.33 -27.86
C GLU A 91 21.43 -8.81 -27.90
N LEU A 92 21.13 -9.56 -26.83
CA LEU A 92 21.59 -10.94 -26.66
C LEU A 92 20.64 -12.01 -27.19
N LYS A 93 19.34 -11.73 -27.34
CA LYS A 93 18.33 -12.75 -27.70
C LYS A 93 18.52 -13.40 -29.07
N ASN A 94 19.39 -12.84 -29.91
CA ASN A 94 19.78 -13.40 -31.20
C ASN A 94 21.26 -13.85 -31.23
N ASP A 95 22.03 -13.68 -30.15
CA ASP A 95 23.41 -14.15 -30.07
C ASP A 95 23.43 -15.65 -29.73
N TRP A 96 23.91 -16.46 -30.68
CA TRP A 96 23.96 -17.91 -30.54
C TRP A 96 24.79 -18.38 -29.34
N ARG A 97 25.82 -17.63 -28.90
CA ARG A 97 26.65 -17.99 -27.74
C ARG A 97 25.84 -17.88 -26.46
N PHE A 98 25.06 -16.81 -26.35
CA PHE A 98 24.16 -16.60 -25.23
C PHE A 98 23.04 -17.65 -25.22
N LEU A 99 22.40 -17.89 -26.37
CA LEU A 99 21.32 -18.86 -26.53
C LEU A 99 21.78 -20.32 -26.39
N ARG A 100 23.09 -20.60 -26.48
CA ARG A 100 23.63 -21.93 -26.19
C ARG A 100 23.45 -22.28 -24.73
N GLU A 101 23.67 -21.32 -23.85
CA GLU A 101 23.72 -21.50 -22.39
C GLU A 101 22.43 -21.05 -21.69
N ASN A 102 21.62 -20.21 -22.35
CA ASN A 102 20.43 -19.61 -21.77
C ASN A 102 19.19 -19.90 -22.61
N GLU A 103 18.04 -19.99 -21.95
CA GLU A 103 16.73 -19.90 -22.58
C GLU A 103 16.24 -18.47 -22.48
N VAL A 104 15.51 -18.02 -23.49
CA VAL A 104 14.85 -16.71 -23.52
C VAL A 104 13.39 -16.97 -23.78
N LEU A 105 12.53 -16.55 -22.86
CA LEU A 105 11.09 -16.73 -22.97
C LEU A 105 10.39 -15.37 -22.94
N PRO A 106 9.33 -15.20 -23.75
CA PRO A 106 8.46 -14.04 -23.64
C PRO A 106 7.59 -14.11 -22.38
N ILE A 107 7.31 -12.94 -21.81
CA ILE A 107 6.23 -12.71 -20.86
C ILE A 107 5.11 -12.00 -21.63
N TYR A 108 3.89 -12.52 -21.45
CA TYR A 108 2.73 -12.06 -22.19
C TYR A 108 1.83 -11.18 -21.35
N ASP A 109 1.06 -10.34 -22.03
CA ASP A 109 -0.09 -9.64 -21.49
C ASP A 109 -1.21 -9.63 -22.53
N GLY A 110 -2.41 -9.20 -22.15
CA GLY A 110 -3.51 -9.05 -23.08
C GLY A 110 -3.56 -7.64 -23.68
N ASN A 111 -3.73 -7.57 -25.00
CA ASN A 111 -4.02 -6.31 -25.66
C ASN A 111 -5.43 -5.83 -25.26
N VAL A 112 -5.57 -4.63 -24.72
CA VAL A 112 -6.87 -4.12 -24.23
C VAL A 112 -7.92 -3.92 -25.33
N ASP A 113 -7.47 -3.68 -26.57
CA ASP A 113 -8.35 -3.39 -27.71
C ASP A 113 -8.75 -4.67 -28.46
N THR A 114 -7.84 -5.64 -28.61
CA THR A 114 -8.08 -6.86 -29.40
C THR A 114 -8.30 -8.11 -28.55
N TYR A 115 -7.88 -8.09 -27.29
CA TYR A 115 -7.80 -9.25 -26.38
C TYR A 115 -6.86 -10.36 -26.86
N ASP A 116 -6.02 -10.09 -27.85
CA ASP A 116 -4.94 -11.01 -28.21
C ASP A 116 -3.80 -10.92 -27.20
N ARG A 117 -3.06 -12.03 -27.01
CA ARG A 117 -1.82 -11.99 -26.24
C ARG A 117 -0.75 -11.19 -26.99
N GLU A 118 -0.03 -10.35 -26.27
CA GLU A 118 1.12 -9.59 -26.77
C GLU A 118 2.35 -9.83 -25.88
N ILE A 119 3.55 -9.70 -26.45
CA ILE A 119 4.80 -9.84 -25.69
C ILE A 119 5.10 -8.49 -25.03
N VAL A 120 5.12 -8.45 -23.71
CA VAL A 120 5.48 -7.22 -22.96
C VAL A 120 6.98 -7.13 -22.77
N PHE A 121 7.62 -8.22 -22.35
CA PHE A 121 9.06 -8.28 -22.16
C PHE A 121 9.58 -9.71 -22.26
N TYR A 122 10.91 -9.86 -22.27
CA TYR A 122 11.56 -11.16 -22.27
C TYR A 122 12.24 -11.41 -20.93
N ILE A 123 12.26 -12.68 -20.53
CA ILE A 123 13.10 -13.15 -19.44
C ILE A 123 14.14 -14.10 -19.99
N SER A 124 15.26 -14.21 -19.29
CA SER A 124 16.26 -15.23 -19.59
C SER A 124 16.74 -15.92 -18.34
N PHE A 125 17.08 -17.20 -18.48
CA PHE A 125 17.74 -17.95 -17.42
C PHE A 125 18.65 -19.04 -18.00
N PRO A 126 19.65 -19.50 -17.23
CA PRO A 126 20.51 -20.60 -17.65
C PRO A 126 19.70 -21.87 -17.95
N LYS A 127 20.07 -22.58 -19.02
CA LYS A 127 19.49 -23.89 -19.36
C LYS A 127 19.72 -24.96 -18.29
N THR A 128 20.71 -24.75 -17.43
CA THR A 128 21.03 -25.63 -16.31
C THR A 128 20.01 -25.59 -15.19
N LEU A 129 19.12 -24.58 -15.16
CA LEU A 129 18.04 -24.53 -14.17
C LEU A 129 17.04 -25.66 -14.42
N THR A 130 16.53 -26.21 -13.32
CA THR A 130 15.39 -27.12 -13.33
C THR A 130 14.10 -26.40 -13.73
N LEU A 131 13.07 -27.15 -14.15
CA LEU A 131 11.78 -26.57 -14.52
C LEU A 131 11.16 -25.78 -13.35
N ASP A 132 11.21 -26.31 -12.14
CA ASP A 132 10.76 -25.65 -10.91
C ASP A 132 11.45 -24.31 -10.67
N GLU A 133 12.78 -24.25 -10.83
CA GLU A 133 13.54 -23.00 -10.69
C GLU A 133 13.16 -21.99 -11.78
N LYS A 134 12.94 -22.44 -13.01
CA LYS A 134 12.49 -21.58 -14.11
C LYS A 134 11.09 -21.00 -13.83
N LEU A 135 10.17 -21.81 -13.33
CA LEU A 135 8.83 -21.36 -12.95
C LEU A 135 8.88 -20.36 -11.80
N LYS A 136 9.73 -20.57 -10.78
CA LYS A 136 9.95 -19.59 -9.70
C LYS A 136 10.49 -18.25 -10.22
N VAL A 137 11.37 -18.27 -11.21
CA VAL A 137 11.83 -17.05 -11.89
C VAL A 137 10.66 -16.35 -12.58
N ILE A 138 9.80 -17.08 -13.30
CA ILE A 138 8.59 -16.53 -13.93
C ILE A 138 7.69 -15.89 -12.87
N CYS A 139 7.38 -16.58 -11.78
CA CYS A 139 6.56 -16.06 -10.68
C CYS A 139 7.11 -14.72 -10.15
N SER A 140 8.41 -14.69 -9.85
CA SER A 140 9.07 -13.49 -9.34
C SER A 140 9.02 -12.32 -10.33
N LYS A 141 9.24 -12.60 -11.62
CA LYS A 141 9.23 -11.59 -12.69
C LYS A 141 7.82 -11.05 -12.96
N LEU A 142 6.82 -11.93 -13.03
CA LEU A 142 5.41 -11.53 -13.18
C LEU A 142 4.94 -10.70 -11.99
N SER A 143 5.20 -11.18 -10.77
CA SER A 143 4.88 -10.47 -9.54
C SER A 143 5.43 -9.04 -9.59
N GLN A 144 6.73 -8.90 -9.86
CA GLN A 144 7.40 -7.61 -9.82
C GLN A 144 6.96 -6.65 -10.93
N TYR A 145 6.75 -7.14 -12.16
CA TYR A 145 6.63 -6.26 -13.34
C TYR A 145 5.23 -6.18 -13.93
N CYS A 146 4.38 -7.17 -13.68
CA CYS A 146 2.99 -7.20 -14.17
C CYS A 146 1.99 -6.94 -13.05
N PHE A 147 2.31 -7.35 -11.82
CA PHE A 147 1.33 -7.39 -10.72
C PHE A 147 1.72 -6.54 -9.50
N ASN A 148 2.51 -5.48 -9.70
CA ASN A 148 2.85 -4.49 -8.66
C ASN A 148 3.43 -5.11 -7.36
N GLY A 149 4.16 -6.21 -7.49
CA GLY A 149 4.79 -6.92 -6.37
C GLY A 149 3.86 -7.85 -5.59
N LEU A 150 2.63 -8.09 -6.06
CA LEU A 150 1.76 -9.07 -5.43
C LEU A 150 2.39 -10.48 -5.50
N PRO A 151 2.44 -11.22 -4.38
CA PRO A 151 3.06 -12.54 -4.38
C PRO A 151 2.43 -13.53 -5.37
N ILE A 152 3.30 -14.23 -6.08
CA ILE A 152 2.98 -15.38 -6.94
C ILE A 152 3.94 -16.48 -6.51
N GLU A 153 3.39 -17.58 -6.01
CA GLU A 153 4.17 -18.67 -5.41
C GLU A 153 4.02 -19.93 -6.25
N PHE A 154 5.14 -20.60 -6.52
CA PHE A 154 5.12 -21.92 -7.16
C PHE A 154 5.08 -22.99 -6.07
N GLU A 155 4.01 -23.78 -6.05
CA GLU A 155 3.76 -24.81 -5.03
C GLU A 155 4.35 -26.17 -5.44
N GLY A 156 4.36 -26.48 -6.74
CA GLY A 156 4.91 -27.74 -7.23
C GLY A 156 4.42 -28.13 -8.62
N ILE A 157 4.92 -29.27 -9.11
CA ILE A 157 4.43 -29.93 -10.33
C ILE A 157 3.90 -31.31 -9.97
N GLU A 158 2.69 -31.60 -10.40
CA GLU A 158 2.04 -32.90 -10.25
C GLU A 158 1.88 -33.58 -11.61
N ASN A 159 1.82 -34.91 -11.62
CA ASN A 159 1.48 -35.67 -12.81
C ASN A 159 0.02 -36.11 -12.74
N ILE A 160 -0.82 -35.52 -13.59
CA ILE A 160 -2.24 -35.79 -13.69
C ILE A 160 -2.49 -36.42 -15.07
N GLU A 161 -2.88 -37.69 -15.10
CA GLU A 161 -3.16 -38.44 -16.33
C GLU A 161 -1.99 -38.42 -17.35
N GLY A 162 -0.75 -38.45 -16.86
CA GLY A 162 0.45 -38.42 -17.71
C GLY A 162 0.90 -37.01 -18.09
N LYS A 163 0.18 -35.96 -17.70
CA LYS A 163 0.51 -34.55 -17.96
C LYS A 163 1.10 -33.87 -16.74
N ARG A 164 2.13 -33.06 -16.92
CA ARG A 164 2.76 -32.26 -15.85
C ARG A 164 1.98 -30.97 -15.65
N VAL A 165 1.40 -30.80 -14.48
CA VAL A 165 0.61 -29.62 -14.12
C VAL A 165 1.31 -28.87 -12.99
N ALA A 166 1.65 -27.60 -13.21
CA ALA A 166 2.19 -26.74 -12.16
C ALA A 166 1.06 -26.07 -11.36
N THR A 167 1.19 -26.04 -10.04
CA THR A 167 0.29 -25.29 -9.16
C THR A 167 0.95 -23.96 -8.78
N ILE A 168 0.23 -22.86 -9.04
CA ILE A 168 0.66 -21.48 -8.78
C ILE A 168 -0.32 -20.84 -7.81
N ASN A 169 0.16 -20.34 -6.69
CA ASN A 169 -0.65 -19.71 -5.66
C ASN A 169 -0.50 -18.18 -5.71
N LEU A 170 -1.61 -17.49 -5.91
CA LEU A 170 -1.70 -16.03 -5.94
C LEU A 170 -2.07 -15.56 -4.53
N ARG A 171 -1.23 -14.70 -3.93
CA ARG A 171 -1.46 -14.21 -2.56
C ARG A 171 -1.48 -12.71 -2.52
N GLU A 172 -2.23 -12.19 -1.57
CA GLU A 172 -2.25 -10.79 -1.24
C GLU A 172 -0.92 -10.37 -0.62
N ALA A 173 -0.61 -9.07 -0.75
CA ALA A 173 0.54 -8.52 -0.06
C ALA A 173 0.31 -8.59 1.47
N PRO A 174 1.33 -8.93 2.29
CA PRO A 174 1.19 -8.98 3.74
C PRO A 174 0.68 -7.67 4.37
N LEU A 175 0.95 -6.53 3.71
CA LEU A 175 0.47 -5.21 4.12
C LEU A 175 -1.05 -5.03 4.01
N ASN A 176 -1.72 -5.91 3.26
CA ASN A 176 -3.16 -5.87 3.04
C ASN A 176 -3.92 -6.91 3.89
N GLU A 177 -3.22 -7.79 4.63
CA GLU A 177 -3.85 -8.84 5.47
C GLU A 177 -4.69 -8.26 6.61
N GLU A 178 -4.38 -7.04 7.08
CA GLU A 178 -5.07 -6.36 8.19
C GLU A 178 -6.05 -5.24 7.73
N ILE A 179 -6.28 -5.06 6.42
CA ILE A 179 -7.14 -3.99 5.91
C ILE A 179 -8.62 -4.38 6.06
N ILE A 180 -9.38 -3.59 6.82
CA ILE A 180 -10.74 -3.92 7.28
C ILE A 180 -11.82 -3.31 6.37
N SER A 181 -11.49 -2.30 5.56
CA SER A 181 -12.43 -1.64 4.66
C SER A 181 -11.82 -1.29 3.28
N LEU A 182 -12.66 -1.27 2.23
CA LEU A 182 -12.25 -0.92 0.85
C LEU A 182 -11.63 0.48 0.74
N GLU A 183 -11.98 1.37 1.66
CA GLU A 183 -11.50 2.76 1.74
C GLU A 183 -10.06 2.85 2.30
N GLU A 184 -9.58 1.78 2.95
CA GLU A 184 -8.24 1.67 3.54
C GLU A 184 -7.24 0.90 2.65
N ILE A 185 -7.67 0.45 1.46
CA ILE A 185 -6.79 -0.21 0.49
C ILE A 185 -5.85 0.83 -0.12
N ILE A 186 -4.63 0.90 0.41
CA ILE A 186 -3.58 1.81 -0.07
C ILE A 186 -2.86 1.21 -1.30
N ARG A 187 -2.94 -0.11 -1.52
CA ARG A 187 -2.14 -0.84 -2.52
C ARG A 187 -2.98 -1.80 -3.37
N PRO A 188 -2.55 -2.12 -4.60
CA PRO A 188 -3.20 -3.14 -5.41
C PRO A 188 -3.40 -4.45 -4.67
N THR A 189 -4.53 -5.10 -4.91
CA THR A 189 -4.85 -6.47 -4.44
C THR A 189 -5.23 -7.32 -5.64
N TRP A 190 -5.12 -8.64 -5.56
CA TRP A 190 -5.64 -9.51 -6.61
C TRP A 190 -7.14 -9.29 -6.76
N ALA A 191 -7.87 -9.35 -5.65
CA ALA A 191 -9.32 -9.31 -5.63
C ALA A 191 -9.90 -8.01 -6.20
N THR A 192 -9.36 -6.85 -5.81
CA THR A 192 -9.94 -5.54 -6.19
C THR A 192 -9.26 -4.89 -7.38
N THR A 193 -8.03 -5.28 -7.74
CA THR A 193 -7.32 -4.67 -8.87
C THR A 193 -7.33 -5.54 -10.13
N TYR A 194 -7.05 -6.84 -9.99
CA TYR A 194 -6.80 -7.71 -11.14
C TYR A 194 -7.98 -8.65 -11.47
N PHE A 195 -8.78 -9.02 -10.47
CA PHE A 195 -9.96 -9.87 -10.64
C PHE A 195 -11.27 -9.09 -10.82
N GLN A 196 -11.20 -7.76 -10.92
CA GLN A 196 -12.38 -6.91 -11.09
C GLN A 196 -12.69 -6.65 -12.58
N GLY A 197 -13.98 -6.73 -12.93
CA GLY A 197 -14.50 -6.40 -14.25
C GLY A 197 -14.12 -7.41 -15.33
N SER A 198 -14.99 -7.58 -16.33
CA SER A 198 -14.79 -8.58 -17.37
C SER A 198 -13.50 -8.37 -18.17
N THR A 199 -13.16 -7.11 -18.51
CA THR A 199 -11.92 -6.80 -19.23
C THR A 199 -10.69 -7.03 -18.34
N GLY A 200 -10.68 -6.49 -17.11
CA GLY A 200 -9.54 -6.67 -16.19
C GLY A 200 -9.26 -8.13 -15.88
N GLY A 201 -10.31 -8.92 -15.62
CA GLY A 201 -10.20 -10.35 -15.40
C GLY A 201 -9.70 -11.11 -16.62
N LEU A 202 -10.17 -10.78 -17.83
CA LEU A 202 -9.68 -11.40 -19.07
C LEU A 202 -8.20 -11.10 -19.33
N LEU A 203 -7.76 -9.84 -19.14
CA LEU A 203 -6.35 -9.47 -19.32
C LEU A 203 -5.46 -10.19 -18.30
N THR A 204 -5.91 -10.27 -17.05
CA THR A 204 -5.22 -11.02 -16.00
C THR A 204 -5.11 -12.50 -16.32
N TYR A 205 -6.20 -13.10 -16.83
CA TYR A 205 -6.20 -14.48 -17.32
C TYR A 205 -5.15 -14.67 -18.42
N ILE A 206 -5.14 -13.82 -19.44
CA ILE A 206 -4.18 -13.92 -20.55
C ILE A 206 -2.75 -13.81 -20.03
N ASN A 207 -2.46 -12.80 -19.21
CA ASN A 207 -1.14 -12.54 -18.67
C ASN A 207 -0.60 -13.76 -17.90
N LEU A 208 -1.38 -14.32 -16.97
CA LEU A 208 -1.00 -15.51 -16.20
C LEU A 208 -0.90 -16.75 -17.08
N VAL A 209 -1.97 -17.11 -17.79
CA VAL A 209 -2.08 -18.39 -18.50
C VAL A 209 -1.08 -18.49 -19.64
N GLU A 210 -1.01 -17.47 -20.49
CA GLU A 210 -0.11 -17.51 -21.65
C GLU A 210 1.35 -17.45 -21.23
N THR A 211 1.66 -16.73 -20.15
CA THR A 211 3.01 -16.68 -19.58
C THR A 211 3.42 -18.01 -18.94
N PHE A 212 2.56 -18.68 -18.18
CA PHE A 212 2.97 -19.95 -17.58
C PHE A 212 3.01 -21.09 -18.60
N LEU A 213 2.05 -21.17 -19.51
CA LEU A 213 1.97 -22.27 -20.47
C LEU A 213 2.98 -22.18 -21.61
N GLN A 214 3.46 -20.97 -21.92
CA GLN A 214 4.47 -20.75 -22.97
C GLN A 214 4.11 -21.52 -24.25
N ARG A 215 2.89 -21.34 -24.77
CA ARG A 215 2.30 -22.25 -25.78
C ARG A 215 3.13 -22.38 -27.06
N ASP A 216 3.97 -21.39 -27.37
CA ASP A 216 4.85 -21.39 -28.54
C ASP A 216 6.21 -22.06 -28.28
N TYR A 217 6.59 -22.30 -27.03
CA TYR A 217 7.91 -22.81 -26.65
C TYR A 217 8.05 -24.31 -26.95
N ARG A 218 8.91 -24.70 -27.89
CA ARG A 218 9.01 -26.09 -28.36
C ARG A 218 9.88 -27.00 -27.49
N GLY A 219 10.52 -26.48 -26.45
CA GLY A 219 11.29 -27.27 -25.50
C GLY A 219 10.41 -28.02 -24.51
N GLU A 220 11.06 -28.79 -23.64
CA GLU A 220 10.40 -29.46 -22.54
C GLU A 220 9.81 -28.43 -21.57
N TRP A 221 8.50 -28.54 -21.29
CA TRP A 221 7.76 -27.59 -20.46
C TRP A 221 6.58 -28.25 -19.75
N ILE A 222 5.88 -27.52 -18.87
CA ILE A 222 4.62 -27.99 -18.27
C ILE A 222 3.54 -28.15 -19.34
N ASP A 223 2.64 -29.11 -19.11
CA ASP A 223 1.49 -29.38 -19.97
C ASP A 223 0.25 -28.62 -19.52
N GLY A 224 0.19 -28.26 -18.23
CA GLY A 224 -0.90 -27.46 -17.68
C GLY A 224 -0.48 -26.63 -16.47
N VAL A 225 -1.35 -25.69 -16.09
CA VAL A 225 -1.20 -24.84 -14.91
C VAL A 225 -2.53 -24.79 -14.16
N HIS A 226 -2.44 -24.80 -12.83
CA HIS A 226 -3.56 -24.66 -11.91
C HIS A 226 -3.29 -23.49 -10.99
N PHE A 227 -4.25 -22.56 -10.87
CA PHE A 227 -4.11 -21.37 -10.05
C PHE A 227 -4.92 -21.49 -8.76
N LEU A 228 -4.30 -21.10 -7.65
CA LEU A 228 -4.94 -20.95 -6.35
C LEU A 228 -4.94 -19.47 -5.96
N TYR A 229 -5.87 -19.09 -5.08
CA TYR A 229 -5.86 -17.81 -4.40
C TYR A 229 -5.87 -18.04 -2.90
N GLU A 230 -4.85 -17.53 -2.21
CA GLU A 230 -4.61 -17.79 -0.77
C GLU A 230 -4.67 -19.28 -0.41
N GLY A 231 -4.10 -20.13 -1.27
CA GLY A 231 -4.08 -21.59 -1.12
C GLY A 231 -5.41 -22.30 -1.38
N ASN A 232 -6.46 -21.58 -1.78
CA ASN A 232 -7.78 -22.12 -2.09
C ASN A 232 -8.10 -22.04 -3.59
N GLU A 233 -9.12 -22.76 -4.03
CA GLU A 233 -9.65 -22.64 -5.39
C GLU A 233 -10.15 -21.20 -5.64
N ILE A 234 -9.89 -20.69 -6.84
CA ILE A 234 -10.29 -19.33 -7.23
C ILE A 234 -11.81 -19.28 -7.44
N ASP A 235 -12.49 -18.41 -6.69
CA ASP A 235 -13.95 -18.19 -6.77
C ASP A 235 -14.28 -16.70 -6.97
N PHE A 236 -13.96 -16.19 -8.17
CA PHE A 236 -14.24 -14.81 -8.57
C PHE A 236 -14.93 -14.79 -9.94
N GLU A 237 -16.04 -14.05 -10.04
CA GLU A 237 -16.92 -14.05 -11.23
C GLU A 237 -16.20 -13.66 -12.53
N HIS A 238 -15.23 -12.76 -12.47
CA HIS A 238 -14.56 -12.24 -13.65
C HIS A 238 -13.30 -13.00 -14.07
N VAL A 239 -12.85 -13.98 -13.28
CA VAL A 239 -11.68 -14.82 -13.58
C VAL A 239 -11.99 -16.31 -13.42
N THR A 240 -13.24 -16.71 -13.65
CA THR A 240 -13.69 -18.11 -13.54
C THR A 240 -12.86 -19.08 -14.37
N GLY A 241 -12.24 -18.63 -15.47
CA GLY A 241 -11.31 -19.44 -16.26
C GLY A 241 -10.04 -19.89 -15.51
N LEU A 242 -9.66 -19.23 -14.42
CA LEU A 242 -8.51 -19.61 -13.59
C LEU A 242 -8.83 -20.73 -12.58
N LYS A 243 -10.12 -21.05 -12.40
CA LYS A 243 -10.59 -22.10 -11.48
C LYS A 243 -10.16 -23.51 -11.90
N GLU A 244 -10.13 -23.73 -13.21
CA GLU A 244 -9.85 -25.05 -13.80
C GLU A 244 -8.34 -25.23 -14.04
N ILE A 245 -7.92 -26.49 -14.23
CA ILE A 245 -6.59 -26.78 -14.77
C ILE A 245 -6.58 -26.37 -16.25
N ILE A 246 -5.74 -25.40 -16.61
CA ILE A 246 -5.60 -24.96 -17.99
C ILE A 246 -4.43 -25.70 -18.64
N TYR A 247 -4.72 -26.39 -19.74
CA TYR A 247 -3.70 -27.12 -20.51
C TYR A 247 -3.19 -26.31 -21.71
N ARG A 248 -1.94 -26.59 -22.08
CA ARG A 248 -1.24 -26.08 -23.25
C ARG A 248 -1.85 -26.54 -24.57
#